data_AF-A0A6P8UWX1-F1
#
_entry.id   AF-A0A6P8UWX1-F1
#
_cell.length_a   1.000
_cell.length_b   1.000
_cell.length_c   1.000
_cell.angle_alpha   90.00
_cell.angle_beta   90.00
_cell.angle_gamma   90.00
#
_symmetry.space_group_name_H-M   'P 1'
#
loop_
_entity.id
_entity.type
_entity.pdbx_description
1 polymer ?
#
loop_
_entity_poly.entity_id
_entity_poly.type
_entity_poly.pdbx_seq_one_letter_code
_entity_poly.pdbx_strand_id
1 'polypeptide(L)'
;TRMQTLQVDSVQRWMEDLRHMTEVECMCVLQAKPIGVEEDAQQGELIVASGVGGGDQVARNNLQTLLRRALVVSTELGKMFQRLEKGRWQRVHSTAVRANCHVRSLVHEYSAARNTPPEMQKYEKSLLDKCMELTNITERCLHTDDEFFLKSMREAIHEILTDVSDSFSNMIDMALANEIRLLIKQIDSSDSVHTIGSAISNLLSLTQDGPQLCSIIAKEGAVVSLFKICRQDRFRDLYAHALRTVASICCVEEGINQLDK
;
A
#
# COMPACT_ATOMS: atom_id res chain seq x y z
N THR A 1 28.51 27.98 -79.27
CA THR A 1 28.94 28.90 -78.20
C THR A 1 28.17 28.54 -76.93
N ARG A 2 28.90 27.99 -75.95
CA ARG A 2 28.56 27.66 -74.55
C ARG A 2 27.08 27.51 -74.14
N MET A 3 26.66 26.25 -73.93
CA MET A 3 25.71 25.89 -72.88
C MET A 3 26.36 26.20 -71.53
N GLN A 4 26.01 27.32 -70.90
CA GLN A 4 26.31 27.56 -69.49
C GLN A 4 25.24 26.85 -68.66
N THR A 5 25.57 25.61 -68.29
CA THR A 5 24.93 24.86 -67.22
C THR A 5 24.83 25.73 -65.97
N LEU A 6 23.61 26.05 -65.56
CA LEU A 6 23.26 26.47 -64.20
C LEU A 6 23.52 25.29 -63.26
N GLN A 7 24.79 24.97 -63.06
CA GLN A 7 25.24 23.95 -62.12
C GLN A 7 25.41 24.65 -60.79
N VAL A 8 24.30 24.85 -60.09
CA VAL A 8 24.36 25.18 -58.66
C VAL A 8 25.09 24.02 -58.01
N ASP A 9 26.24 24.30 -57.41
CA ASP A 9 27.06 23.29 -56.75
C ASP A 9 26.21 22.54 -55.73
N SER A 10 26.17 21.21 -55.82
CA SER A 10 25.43 20.36 -54.90
C SER A 10 25.84 20.59 -53.44
N VAL A 11 27.10 20.97 -53.22
CA VAL A 11 27.61 21.34 -51.90
C VAL A 11 27.02 22.67 -51.45
N GLN A 12 26.95 23.67 -52.34
CA GLN A 12 26.35 24.97 -52.04
C GLN A 12 24.87 24.84 -51.67
N ARG A 13 24.12 23.99 -52.38
CA ARG A 13 22.70 23.75 -52.10
C ARG A 13 22.49 23.02 -50.77
N TRP A 14 23.35 22.05 -50.46
CA TRP A 14 23.34 21.38 -49.16
C TRP A 14 23.67 22.33 -48.00
N MET A 15 24.59 23.28 -48.18
CA MET A 15 24.88 24.31 -47.17
C MET A 15 23.69 25.28 -46.98
N GLU A 16 22.97 25.62 -48.04
CA GLU A 16 21.76 26.45 -47.97
C GLU A 16 20.64 25.75 -47.19
N ASP A 17 20.48 24.44 -47.36
CA ASP A 17 19.51 23.62 -46.63
C ASP A 17 19.90 23.46 -45.15
N LEU A 18 21.19 23.16 -44.88
CA LEU A 18 21.72 23.03 -43.52
C LEU A 18 21.55 24.29 -42.67
N ARG A 19 21.59 25.47 -43.30
CA ARG A 19 21.39 26.75 -42.60
C ARG A 19 20.04 26.84 -41.88
N HIS A 20 19.04 26.11 -42.34
CA HIS A 20 17.69 26.10 -41.78
C HIS A 20 17.36 24.79 -41.07
N MET A 21 18.22 23.77 -41.18
CA MET A 21 18.09 22.52 -40.44
C MET A 21 18.55 22.73 -39.00
N THR A 22 17.59 22.96 -38.12
CA THR A 22 17.80 22.94 -36.67
C THR A 22 17.10 21.72 -36.08
N GLU A 23 17.82 20.92 -35.31
CA GLU A 23 17.18 19.91 -34.47
C GLU A 23 16.38 20.63 -33.39
N VAL A 24 15.06 20.48 -33.43
CA VAL A 24 14.17 21.03 -32.42
C VAL A 24 14.18 20.13 -31.19
N GLU A 25 14.61 20.66 -30.05
CA GLU A 25 14.43 19.97 -28.77
C GLU A 25 12.94 19.88 -28.43
N CYS A 26 12.50 18.75 -27.87
CA CYS A 26 11.12 18.59 -27.41
C CYS A 26 10.89 19.43 -26.14
N MET A 27 10.44 20.66 -26.31
CA MET A 27 10.19 21.60 -25.22
C MET A 27 8.71 21.59 -24.79
N CYS A 28 8.30 20.61 -23.98
CA CYS A 28 7.01 20.67 -23.30
C CYS A 28 7.10 21.57 -22.05
N VAL A 29 6.61 22.81 -22.17
CA VAL A 29 6.49 23.76 -21.04
C VAL A 29 5.10 23.72 -20.37
N LEU A 30 4.33 22.65 -20.62
CA LEU A 30 3.02 22.48 -20.02
C LEU A 30 3.14 22.30 -18.50
N GLN A 31 2.65 23.29 -17.77
CA GLN A 31 2.55 23.23 -16.32
C GLN A 31 1.19 22.63 -15.95
N ALA A 32 1.21 21.48 -15.26
CA ALA A 32 0.02 20.96 -14.61
C ALA A 32 -0.10 21.55 -13.20
N LYS A 33 -1.29 22.03 -12.83
CA LYS A 33 -1.62 22.26 -11.42
C LYS A 33 -2.16 20.95 -10.85
N PRO A 34 -1.51 20.37 -9.83
CA PRO A 34 -2.01 19.15 -9.21
C PRO A 34 -3.36 19.46 -8.55
N ILE A 35 -4.38 18.67 -8.90
CA ILE A 35 -5.66 18.67 -8.18
C ILE A 35 -5.46 17.71 -7.00
N GLY A 36 -4.73 18.15 -5.98
CA GLY A 36 -4.39 17.36 -4.80
C GLY A 36 -4.46 18.21 -3.55
N VAL A 37 -5.56 18.05 -2.80
CA VAL A 37 -5.76 18.37 -1.38
C VAL A 37 -4.89 19.52 -0.81
N GLU A 38 -5.34 20.76 -1.01
CA GLU A 38 -5.03 21.85 -0.08
C GLU A 38 -5.99 21.75 1.12
N GLU A 39 -5.73 20.83 2.04
CA GLU A 39 -6.26 20.93 3.40
C GLU A 39 -5.13 21.43 4.28
N ASP A 40 -4.95 22.75 4.33
CA ASP A 40 -4.54 23.48 5.55
C ASP A 40 -4.44 25.01 5.41
N ALA A 41 -4.80 25.61 4.27
CA ALA A 41 -4.63 27.05 4.12
C ALA A 41 -5.69 27.76 3.28
N GLN A 42 -6.99 27.65 3.59
CA GLN A 42 -7.98 28.67 3.20
C GLN A 42 -9.33 28.48 3.90
N GLN A 43 -9.48 29.11 5.07
CA GLN A 43 -10.78 29.67 5.43
C GLN A 43 -11.07 30.82 4.46
N GLY A 44 -12.14 30.69 3.67
CA GLY A 44 -12.71 31.78 2.89
C GLY A 44 -12.38 31.76 1.41
N GLU A 45 -13.16 31.02 0.63
CA GLU A 45 -14.13 31.62 -0.30
C GLU A 45 -15.00 30.53 -0.91
N LEU A 46 -16.28 30.87 -1.05
CA LEU A 46 -17.38 30.01 -1.48
C LEU A 46 -17.21 29.64 -2.97
N ILE A 47 -16.69 28.45 -3.26
CA ILE A 47 -16.98 27.75 -4.52
C ILE A 47 -17.36 26.31 -4.18
N VAL A 48 -18.60 25.97 -4.53
CA VAL A 48 -19.19 24.64 -4.43
C VAL A 48 -18.47 23.69 -5.39
N ALA A 49 -17.31 23.20 -4.98
CA ALA A 49 -16.71 22.00 -5.52
C ALA A 49 -16.85 20.92 -4.46
N SER A 50 -18.04 20.33 -4.40
CA SER A 50 -18.28 19.07 -3.70
C SER A 50 -17.33 18.03 -4.28
N GLY A 51 -16.17 17.84 -3.65
CA GLY A 51 -15.10 16.94 -4.07
C GLY A 51 -15.51 15.49 -3.92
N VAL A 52 -16.24 14.96 -4.90
CA VAL A 52 -16.64 13.53 -4.99
C VAL A 52 -15.45 12.60 -5.29
N GLY A 53 -14.24 13.13 -5.49
CA GLY A 53 -13.01 12.34 -5.76
C GLY A 53 -11.96 12.32 -4.64
N GLY A 54 -12.13 13.11 -3.57
CA GLY A 54 -11.12 13.21 -2.50
C GLY A 54 -11.06 11.96 -1.62
N GLY A 55 -12.22 11.48 -1.16
CA GLY A 55 -12.31 10.32 -0.25
C GLY A 55 -11.85 9.00 -0.87
N ASP A 56 -12.12 8.81 -2.16
CA ASP A 56 -11.80 7.58 -2.92
C ASP A 56 -10.29 7.41 -3.13
N GLN A 57 -9.61 8.51 -3.48
CA GLN A 57 -8.14 8.52 -3.61
C GLN A 57 -7.47 8.39 -2.25
N VAL A 58 -8.04 8.99 -1.19
CA VAL A 58 -7.52 8.91 0.17
C VAL A 58 -7.60 7.48 0.72
N ALA A 59 -8.72 6.76 0.54
CA ALA A 59 -8.84 5.37 1.00
C ALA A 59 -7.83 4.43 0.31
N ARG A 60 -7.67 4.57 -1.01
CA ARG A 60 -6.65 3.82 -1.78
C ARG A 60 -5.23 4.15 -1.32
N ASN A 61 -4.92 5.43 -1.14
CA ASN A 61 -3.61 5.88 -0.71
C ASN A 61 -3.28 5.37 0.69
N ASN A 62 -4.23 5.41 1.62
CA ASN A 62 -4.06 4.92 2.98
C ASN A 62 -3.76 3.42 3.02
N LEU A 63 -4.50 2.63 2.23
CA LEU A 63 -4.31 1.19 2.18
C LEU A 63 -2.95 0.82 1.54
N GLN A 64 -2.53 1.53 0.49
CA GLN A 64 -1.20 1.34 -0.09
C GLN A 64 -0.09 1.74 0.88
N THR A 65 -0.27 2.82 1.63
CA THR A 65 0.67 3.23 2.68
C THR A 65 0.77 2.16 3.77
N LEU A 66 -0.35 1.63 4.25
CA LEU A 66 -0.39 0.53 5.22
C LEU A 66 0.40 -0.69 4.72
N LEU A 67 0.12 -1.16 3.51
CA LEU A 67 0.80 -2.32 2.91
C LEU A 67 2.32 -2.10 2.77
N ARG A 68 2.74 -0.93 2.23
CA ARG A 68 4.16 -0.60 2.07
C ARG A 68 4.89 -0.56 3.41
N ARG A 69 4.28 0.08 4.41
CA ARG A 69 4.87 0.18 5.75
C ARG A 69 4.89 -1.19 6.44
N ALA A 70 3.86 -2.00 6.25
CA ALA A 70 3.83 -3.37 6.76
C ALA A 70 4.96 -4.21 6.20
N LEU A 71 5.22 -4.12 4.89
CA LEU A 71 6.34 -4.79 4.24
C LEU A 71 7.70 -4.38 4.82
N VAL A 72 7.90 -3.09 5.12
CA VAL A 72 9.13 -2.61 5.75
C VAL A 72 9.35 -3.27 7.11
N VAL A 73 8.32 -3.31 7.96
CA VAL A 73 8.41 -3.96 9.28
C VAL A 73 8.67 -5.46 9.14
N SER A 74 7.90 -6.17 8.32
CA SER A 74 8.08 -7.63 8.09
C SER A 74 9.48 -7.96 7.57
N THR A 75 10.03 -7.11 6.70
CA THR A 75 11.39 -7.25 6.18
C THR A 75 12.44 -7.07 7.29
N GLU A 76 12.24 -6.12 8.20
CA GLU A 76 13.15 -5.92 9.34
C GLU A 76 13.07 -7.06 10.36
N LEU A 77 11.87 -7.57 10.67
CA LEU A 77 11.68 -8.76 11.51
C LEU A 77 12.35 -10.00 10.89
N GLY A 78 12.17 -10.22 9.59
CA GLY A 78 12.84 -11.30 8.86
C GLY A 78 14.38 -11.20 8.88
N LYS A 79 14.93 -9.99 8.70
CA LYS A 79 16.39 -9.75 8.87
C LYS A 79 16.85 -10.06 10.29
N MET A 80 16.01 -9.82 11.29
CA MET A 80 16.35 -10.06 12.69
C MET A 80 16.48 -11.55 12.98
N PHE A 81 15.55 -12.40 12.52
CA PHE A 81 15.68 -13.86 12.60
C PHE A 81 17.01 -14.33 12.01
N GLN A 82 17.33 -13.90 10.79
CA GLN A 82 18.59 -14.28 10.13
C GLN A 82 19.85 -13.82 10.88
N ARG A 83 19.78 -12.69 11.60
CA ARG A 83 20.90 -12.15 12.38
C ARG A 83 21.03 -12.85 13.73
N LEU A 84 19.92 -13.26 14.32
CA LEU A 84 19.84 -14.02 15.56
C LEU A 84 20.46 -15.40 15.38
N GLU A 85 20.11 -16.11 14.30
CA GLU A 85 20.69 -17.42 13.97
C GLU A 85 22.20 -17.36 13.77
N LYS A 86 22.71 -16.23 13.27
CA LYS A 86 24.15 -16.00 13.06
C LYS A 86 24.87 -15.47 14.30
N GLY A 87 24.19 -15.33 15.45
CA GLY A 87 24.77 -14.80 16.69
C GLY A 87 25.28 -13.36 16.59
N ARG A 88 24.77 -12.54 15.65
CA ARG A 88 25.27 -11.17 15.41
C ARG A 88 24.59 -10.16 16.35
N TRP A 89 24.79 -10.29 17.66
CA TRP A 89 24.06 -9.57 18.72
C TRP A 89 23.94 -8.06 18.52
N GLN A 90 25.04 -7.38 18.18
CA GLN A 90 25.04 -5.94 17.85
C GLN A 90 24.05 -5.59 16.73
N ARG A 91 24.02 -6.41 15.67
CA ARG A 91 23.10 -6.22 14.54
C ARG A 91 21.68 -6.63 14.89
N VAL A 92 21.49 -7.64 15.75
CA VAL A 92 20.17 -8.05 16.25
C VAL A 92 19.54 -6.89 17.00
N HIS A 93 20.23 -6.30 17.98
CA HIS A 93 19.73 -5.16 18.74
C HIS A 93 19.44 -3.93 17.88
N SER A 94 20.36 -3.55 16.98
CA SER A 94 20.12 -2.45 16.03
C SER A 94 18.90 -2.68 15.14
N THR A 95 18.56 -3.94 14.84
CA THR A 95 17.34 -4.29 14.09
C THR A 95 16.10 -4.20 14.97
N ALA A 96 16.17 -4.70 16.20
CA ALA A 96 15.08 -4.62 17.17
C ALA A 96 14.64 -3.17 17.40
N VAL A 97 15.60 -2.26 17.63
CA VAL A 97 15.34 -0.82 17.80
C VAL A 97 14.66 -0.22 16.57
N ARG A 98 15.18 -0.50 15.36
CA ARG A 98 14.57 0.00 14.11
C ARG A 98 13.17 -0.56 13.87
N ALA A 99 12.96 -1.86 14.08
CA ALA A 99 11.66 -2.50 13.96
C ALA A 99 10.65 -1.87 14.94
N ASN A 100 11.05 -1.66 16.20
CA ASN A 100 10.23 -1.00 17.22
C ASN A 100 9.83 0.43 16.80
N CYS A 101 10.77 1.22 16.26
CA CYS A 101 10.47 2.55 15.71
C CYS A 101 9.47 2.50 14.55
N HIS A 102 9.65 1.58 13.60
CA HIS A 102 8.74 1.43 12.46
C HIS A 102 7.33 1.00 12.91
N VAL A 103 7.23 0.05 13.84
CA VAL A 103 5.96 -0.41 14.43
C VAL A 103 5.27 0.73 15.16
N ARG A 104 5.97 1.46 16.03
CA ARG A 104 5.36 2.57 16.80
C ARG A 104 4.85 3.68 15.89
N SER A 105 5.65 4.02 14.87
CA SER A 105 5.24 5.01 13.88
C SER A 105 4.04 4.52 13.05
N LEU A 106 3.92 3.21 12.79
CA LEU A 106 2.80 2.65 12.02
C LEU A 106 1.52 2.70 12.84
N VAL A 107 1.59 2.20 14.07
CA VAL A 107 0.48 2.23 15.02
C VAL A 107 -0.01 3.66 15.20
N HIS A 108 0.89 4.60 15.49
CA HIS A 108 0.49 5.99 15.70
C HIS A 108 -0.20 6.62 14.48
N GLU A 109 0.33 6.42 13.27
CA GLU A 109 -0.29 6.97 12.04
C GLU A 109 -1.67 6.35 11.80
N TYR A 110 -1.80 5.04 11.97
CA TYR A 110 -3.06 4.34 11.79
C TYR A 110 -4.12 4.76 12.83
N SER A 111 -3.75 4.82 14.11
CA SER A 111 -4.63 5.23 15.21
C SER A 111 -4.99 6.72 15.16
N ALA A 112 -4.15 7.58 14.56
CA ALA A 112 -4.46 9.00 14.38
C ALA A 112 -5.41 9.24 13.19
N ALA A 113 -5.26 8.47 12.12
CA ALA A 113 -6.08 8.62 10.91
C ALA A 113 -7.49 8.01 11.04
N ARG A 114 -7.73 7.19 12.07
CA ARG A 114 -8.95 6.39 12.24
C ARG A 114 -9.35 6.32 13.71
N ASN A 115 -10.63 6.50 14.01
CA ASN A 115 -11.20 6.13 15.31
C ASN A 115 -11.13 4.61 15.46
N THR A 116 -9.97 4.09 15.88
CA THR A 116 -9.71 2.65 15.97
C THR A 116 -10.68 1.99 16.94
N PRO A 117 -11.26 0.83 16.58
CA PRO A 117 -12.09 0.07 17.50
C PRO A 117 -11.31 -0.25 18.80
N PRO A 118 -11.97 -0.26 19.97
CA PRO A 118 -11.31 -0.52 21.25
C PRO A 118 -10.62 -1.89 21.30
N GLU A 119 -11.12 -2.88 20.56
CA GLU A 119 -10.45 -4.17 20.40
C GLU A 119 -9.07 -4.03 19.76
N MET A 120 -8.94 -3.17 18.74
CA MET A 120 -7.68 -2.94 18.04
C MET A 120 -6.64 -2.25 18.92
N GLN A 121 -7.08 -1.32 19.78
CA GLN A 121 -6.21 -0.64 20.75
C GLN A 121 -5.54 -1.61 21.74
N LYS A 122 -6.23 -2.70 22.11
CA LYS A 122 -5.65 -3.75 22.96
C LYS A 122 -4.50 -4.46 22.26
N TYR A 123 -4.66 -4.79 20.97
CA TYR A 123 -3.60 -5.43 20.18
C TYR A 123 -2.44 -4.48 19.89
N GLU A 124 -2.73 -3.20 19.63
CA GLU A 124 -1.72 -2.15 19.48
C GLU A 124 -0.83 -2.05 20.71
N LYS A 125 -1.43 -1.92 21.90
CA LYS A 125 -0.68 -1.87 23.14
C LYS A 125 0.17 -3.12 23.35
N SER A 126 -0.44 -4.31 23.18
CA SER A 126 0.28 -5.57 23.35
C SER A 126 1.47 -5.70 22.40
N LEU A 127 1.36 -5.25 21.15
CA LEU A 127 2.46 -5.30 20.19
C LEU A 127 3.60 -4.35 20.61
N LEU A 128 3.26 -3.13 21.06
CA LEU A 128 4.25 -2.15 21.49
C LEU A 128 5.02 -2.61 22.73
N ASP A 129 4.32 -3.23 23.68
CA ASP A 129 4.93 -3.80 24.89
C ASP A 129 5.91 -4.92 24.52
N LYS A 130 5.52 -5.86 23.64
CA LYS A 130 6.42 -6.93 23.14
C LYS A 130 7.62 -6.38 22.35
N CYS A 131 7.43 -5.35 21.52
CA CYS A 131 8.53 -4.69 20.81
C CYS A 131 9.53 -4.04 21.78
N MET A 132 9.04 -3.46 22.88
CA MET A 132 9.88 -2.89 23.93
C MET A 132 10.65 -3.98 24.68
N GLU A 133 9.98 -5.06 25.07
CA GLU A 133 10.61 -6.22 25.68
C GLU A 133 11.74 -6.77 24.80
N LEU A 134 11.48 -6.95 23.50
CA LEU A 134 12.46 -7.39 22.51
C LEU A 134 13.69 -6.46 22.45
N THR A 135 13.47 -5.16 22.53
CA THR A 135 14.56 -4.17 22.54
C THR A 135 15.41 -4.31 23.80
N ASN A 136 14.77 -4.45 24.96
CA ASN A 136 15.45 -4.56 26.25
C ASN A 136 16.26 -5.87 26.37
N ILE A 137 15.70 -7.01 25.95
CA ILE A 137 16.40 -8.30 26.04
C ILE A 137 17.60 -8.36 25.08
N THR A 138 17.49 -7.76 23.90
CA THR A 138 18.60 -7.72 22.93
C THR A 138 19.73 -6.79 23.38
N GLU A 139 19.41 -5.72 24.12
CA GLU A 139 20.41 -4.82 24.72
C GLU A 139 21.29 -5.54 25.74
N ARG A 140 20.68 -6.40 26.58
CA ARG A 140 21.40 -7.20 27.58
C ARG A 140 22.45 -8.14 26.98
N CYS A 141 22.35 -8.45 25.69
CA CYS A 141 23.27 -9.31 24.98
C CYS A 141 24.48 -8.58 24.36
N LEU A 142 24.58 -7.24 24.48
CA LEU A 142 25.61 -6.45 23.79
C LEU A 142 26.98 -6.47 24.46
N HIS A 143 27.01 -6.66 25.78
CA HIS A 143 28.19 -6.44 26.62
C HIS A 143 28.59 -7.68 27.42
N THR A 144 28.15 -8.86 26.99
CA THR A 144 28.44 -10.14 27.67
C THR A 144 29.10 -11.10 26.70
N ASP A 145 30.13 -11.79 27.16
CA ASP A 145 30.85 -12.84 26.42
C ASP A 145 30.49 -14.25 26.93
N ASP A 146 29.53 -14.37 27.85
CA ASP A 146 29.07 -15.65 28.39
C ASP A 146 28.26 -16.42 27.34
N GLU A 147 28.89 -17.44 26.74
CA GLU A 147 28.27 -18.28 25.71
C GLU A 147 27.02 -19.03 26.21
N PHE A 148 26.99 -19.47 27.47
CA PHE A 148 25.83 -20.18 28.03
C PHE A 148 24.64 -19.23 28.17
N PHE A 149 24.89 -18.03 28.69
CA PHE A 149 23.90 -16.96 28.75
C PHE A 149 23.38 -16.59 27.35
N LEU A 150 24.28 -16.34 26.39
CA LEU A 150 23.91 -15.95 25.02
C LEU A 150 23.10 -17.04 24.30
N LYS A 151 23.42 -18.32 24.54
CA LYS A 151 22.63 -19.44 24.00
C LYS A 151 21.21 -19.45 24.55
N SER A 152 21.04 -19.29 25.86
CA SER A 152 19.72 -19.19 26.49
C SER A 152 18.95 -17.96 26.02
N MET A 153 19.62 -16.81 25.90
CA MET A 153 19.01 -15.58 25.37
C MET A 153 18.59 -15.71 23.92
N ARG A 154 19.31 -16.49 23.10
CA ARG A 154 18.91 -16.74 21.71
C ARG A 154 17.52 -17.36 21.62
N GLU A 155 17.25 -18.37 22.44
CA GLU A 155 15.97 -19.06 22.49
C GLU A 155 14.86 -18.13 22.96
N ALA A 156 15.09 -17.37 24.04
CA ALA A 156 14.15 -16.37 24.54
C ALA A 156 13.86 -15.26 23.53
N ILE A 157 14.88 -14.73 22.84
CA ILE A 157 14.72 -13.71 21.81
C ILE A 157 13.98 -14.28 20.60
N HIS A 158 14.22 -15.53 20.23
CA HIS A 158 13.51 -16.18 19.14
C HIS A 158 12.02 -16.31 19.43
N GLU A 159 11.67 -16.71 20.66
CA GLU A 159 10.28 -16.78 21.13
C GLU A 159 9.61 -15.40 21.08
N ILE A 160 10.20 -14.38 21.72
CA ILE A 160 9.65 -13.00 21.72
C ILE A 160 9.55 -12.45 20.28
N LEU A 161 10.53 -12.71 19.42
CA LEU A 161 10.51 -12.24 18.03
C LEU A 161 9.39 -12.90 17.20
N THR A 162 9.12 -14.18 17.44
CA THR A 162 7.98 -14.91 16.85
C THR A 162 6.68 -14.28 17.30
N ASP A 163 6.55 -14.07 18.61
CA ASP A 163 5.42 -13.42 19.25
C ASP A 163 5.13 -12.00 18.72
N VAL A 164 6.18 -11.21 18.48
CA VAL A 164 6.09 -9.88 17.86
C VAL A 164 5.62 -10.01 16.41
N SER A 165 6.16 -10.97 15.65
CA SER A 165 5.81 -11.18 14.24
C SER A 165 4.35 -11.61 14.07
N ASP A 166 3.87 -12.51 14.92
CA ASP A 166 2.48 -12.97 14.90
C ASP A 166 1.52 -11.85 15.34
N SER A 167 1.85 -11.14 16.43
CA SER A 167 1.05 -10.01 16.91
C SER A 167 0.98 -8.89 15.86
N PHE A 168 2.09 -8.63 15.16
CA PHE A 168 2.14 -7.66 14.08
C PHE A 168 1.28 -8.08 12.89
N SER A 169 1.41 -9.33 12.43
CA SER A 169 0.63 -9.86 11.32
C SER A 169 -0.88 -9.78 11.60
N ASN A 170 -1.30 -10.16 12.81
CA ASN A 170 -2.69 -10.05 13.25
C ASN A 170 -3.20 -8.60 13.23
N MET A 171 -2.41 -7.64 13.70
CA MET A 171 -2.78 -6.22 13.64
C MET A 171 -2.97 -5.76 12.20
N ILE A 172 -2.05 -6.13 11.29
CA ILE A 172 -2.15 -5.76 9.88
C ILE A 172 -3.39 -6.36 9.23
N ASP A 173 -3.69 -7.64 9.50
CA ASP A 173 -4.90 -8.29 9.00
C ASP A 173 -6.18 -7.58 9.48
N MET A 174 -6.24 -7.17 10.76
CA MET A 174 -7.36 -6.39 11.29
C MET A 174 -7.47 -5.01 10.66
N ALA A 175 -6.34 -4.33 10.45
CA ALA A 175 -6.30 -3.02 9.80
C ALA A 175 -6.79 -3.10 8.34
N LEU A 176 -6.31 -4.08 7.60
CA LEU A 176 -6.72 -4.35 6.21
C LEU A 176 -8.20 -4.71 6.13
N ALA A 177 -8.67 -5.60 7.01
CA ALA A 177 -10.08 -5.96 7.10
C ALA A 177 -10.96 -4.72 7.35
N ASN A 178 -10.55 -3.81 8.23
CA ASN A 178 -11.28 -2.58 8.50
C ASN A 178 -11.36 -1.66 7.26
N GLU A 179 -10.26 -1.45 6.54
CA GLU A 179 -10.27 -0.64 5.31
C GLU A 179 -11.09 -1.31 4.19
N ILE A 180 -11.00 -2.64 4.04
CA ILE A 180 -11.80 -3.40 3.08
C ILE A 180 -13.30 -3.29 3.41
N ARG A 181 -13.71 -3.36 4.68
CA ARG A 181 -15.10 -3.13 5.09
C ARG A 181 -15.61 -1.75 4.67
N LEU A 182 -14.77 -0.71 4.74
CA LEU A 182 -15.15 0.63 4.30
C LEU A 182 -15.41 0.66 2.78
N LEU A 183 -14.58 -0.02 1.98
CA LEU A 183 -14.80 -0.16 0.53
C LEU A 183 -16.09 -0.94 0.23
N ILE A 184 -16.33 -2.04 0.93
CA ILE A 184 -17.56 -2.84 0.77
C ILE A 184 -18.79 -2.00 1.15
N LYS A 185 -18.71 -1.23 2.23
CA LYS A 185 -19.77 -0.30 2.64
C LYS A 185 -20.05 0.74 1.55
N GLN A 186 -19.02 1.28 0.89
CA GLN A 186 -19.21 2.18 -0.25
C GLN A 186 -19.94 1.51 -1.41
N ILE A 187 -19.66 0.23 -1.68
CA ILE A 187 -20.37 -0.56 -2.71
C ILE A 187 -21.84 -0.77 -2.32
N ASP A 188 -22.11 -1.14 -1.07
CA ASP A 188 -23.46 -1.48 -0.60
C ASP A 188 -24.37 -0.24 -0.38
N SER A 189 -23.81 0.90 0.03
CA SER A 189 -24.61 2.06 0.46
C SER A 189 -24.59 3.27 -0.49
N SER A 190 -23.77 3.25 -1.54
CA SER A 190 -23.70 4.37 -2.48
C SER A 190 -24.72 4.24 -3.60
N ASP A 191 -25.21 5.37 -4.10
CA ASP A 191 -26.01 5.45 -5.32
C ASP A 191 -25.20 5.97 -6.52
N SER A 192 -23.94 6.37 -6.28
CA SER A 192 -23.04 6.91 -7.31
C SER A 192 -22.29 5.80 -8.03
N VAL A 193 -22.52 5.67 -9.33
CA VAL A 193 -21.79 4.74 -10.22
C VAL A 193 -20.27 4.95 -10.12
N HIS A 194 -19.82 6.19 -9.99
CA HIS A 194 -18.40 6.53 -9.87
C HIS A 194 -17.80 6.01 -8.57
N THR A 195 -18.46 6.25 -7.44
CA THR A 195 -17.97 5.81 -6.12
C THR A 195 -17.93 4.29 -6.03
N ILE A 196 -18.97 3.60 -6.53
CA ILE A 196 -18.99 2.14 -6.57
C ILE A 196 -17.90 1.61 -7.51
N GLY A 197 -17.80 2.16 -8.72
CA GLY A 197 -16.78 1.76 -9.69
C GLY A 197 -15.35 1.94 -9.16
N SER A 198 -15.11 3.02 -8.42
CA SER A 198 -13.85 3.31 -7.72
C SER A 198 -13.57 2.29 -6.61
N ALA A 199 -14.54 2.01 -5.75
CA ALA A 199 -14.42 0.98 -4.70
C ALA A 199 -14.14 -0.42 -5.28
N ILE A 200 -14.84 -0.81 -6.35
CA ILE A 200 -14.59 -2.08 -7.06
C ILE A 200 -13.18 -2.10 -7.67
N SER A 201 -12.71 -0.98 -8.24
CA SER A 201 -11.35 -0.86 -8.78
C SER A 201 -10.28 -1.01 -7.69
N ASN A 202 -10.53 -0.44 -6.51
CA ASN A 202 -9.64 -0.58 -5.36
C ASN A 202 -9.61 -2.03 -4.84
N LEU A 203 -10.76 -2.68 -4.68
CA LEU A 203 -10.83 -4.10 -4.34
C LEU A 203 -10.09 -4.97 -5.36
N LEU A 204 -10.27 -4.71 -6.64
CA LEU A 204 -9.54 -5.45 -7.67
C LEU A 204 -8.03 -5.28 -7.55
N SER A 205 -7.54 -4.05 -7.36
CA SER A 205 -6.09 -3.85 -7.22
C SER A 205 -5.51 -4.61 -6.03
N LEU A 206 -6.28 -4.74 -4.94
CA LEU A 206 -5.87 -5.53 -3.79
C LEU A 206 -5.73 -7.02 -4.09
N THR A 207 -6.58 -7.57 -4.96
CA THR A 207 -6.46 -8.99 -5.36
C THR A 207 -5.14 -9.29 -6.09
N GLN A 208 -4.47 -8.27 -6.64
CA GLN A 208 -3.20 -8.44 -7.37
C GLN A 208 -2.00 -8.53 -6.44
N ASP A 209 -2.14 -8.08 -5.19
CA ASP A 209 -1.06 -8.03 -4.20
C ASP A 209 -0.85 -9.38 -3.48
N GLY A 210 -1.76 -10.35 -3.65
CA GLY A 210 -1.54 -11.76 -3.30
C GLY A 210 -2.74 -12.50 -2.67
N PRO A 211 -2.66 -13.84 -2.50
CA PRO A 211 -3.77 -14.67 -2.04
C PRO A 211 -4.29 -14.32 -0.63
N GLN A 212 -3.42 -13.86 0.27
CA GLN A 212 -3.82 -13.44 1.63
C GLN A 212 -4.85 -12.31 1.57
N LEU A 213 -4.65 -11.32 0.70
CA LEU A 213 -5.61 -10.22 0.54
C LEU A 213 -6.92 -10.70 -0.07
N CYS A 214 -6.89 -11.63 -1.02
CA CYS A 214 -8.11 -12.27 -1.53
C CYS A 214 -8.90 -12.99 -0.41
N SER A 215 -8.21 -13.67 0.51
CA SER A 215 -8.84 -14.34 1.66
C SER A 215 -9.51 -13.33 2.59
N ILE A 216 -8.86 -12.21 2.90
CA ILE A 216 -9.44 -11.15 3.73
C ILE A 216 -10.66 -10.52 3.03
N ILE A 217 -10.52 -10.16 1.74
CA ILE A 217 -11.61 -9.59 0.93
C ILE A 217 -12.84 -10.50 0.92
N ALA A 218 -12.64 -11.81 0.73
CA ALA A 218 -13.71 -12.79 0.78
C ALA A 218 -14.34 -12.87 2.18
N LYS A 219 -13.54 -12.97 3.25
CA LYS A 219 -14.05 -13.01 4.64
C LYS A 219 -14.92 -11.81 5.00
N GLU A 220 -14.63 -10.65 4.41
CA GLU A 220 -15.36 -9.41 4.67
C GLU A 220 -16.67 -9.24 3.88
N GLY A 221 -17.07 -10.22 3.05
CA GLY A 221 -18.38 -10.16 2.36
C GLY A 221 -18.34 -9.65 0.92
N ALA A 222 -17.16 -9.39 0.37
CA ALA A 222 -17.04 -8.66 -0.89
C ALA A 222 -17.73 -9.35 -2.07
N VAL A 223 -17.65 -10.68 -2.19
CA VAL A 223 -18.25 -11.41 -3.32
C VAL A 223 -19.76 -11.20 -3.34
N VAL A 224 -20.43 -11.30 -2.19
CA VAL A 224 -21.87 -11.08 -2.06
C VAL A 224 -22.24 -9.66 -2.45
N SER A 225 -21.53 -8.66 -1.95
CA SER A 225 -21.80 -7.25 -2.28
C SER A 225 -21.57 -6.95 -3.77
N LEU A 226 -20.56 -7.56 -4.40
CA LEU A 226 -20.33 -7.45 -5.85
C LEU A 226 -21.46 -8.10 -6.67
N PHE A 227 -21.98 -9.25 -6.25
CA PHE A 227 -23.14 -9.86 -6.93
C PHE A 227 -24.42 -9.05 -6.77
N LYS A 228 -24.62 -8.38 -5.63
CA LYS A 228 -25.77 -7.46 -5.48
C LYS A 228 -25.73 -6.37 -6.54
N ILE A 229 -24.55 -5.83 -6.86
CA ILE A 229 -24.39 -4.84 -7.95
C ILE A 229 -24.84 -5.43 -9.28
N CYS A 230 -24.43 -6.66 -9.61
CA CYS A 230 -24.82 -7.36 -10.84
C CYS A 230 -26.32 -7.66 -10.99
N ARG A 231 -27.10 -7.50 -9.91
CA ARG A 231 -28.56 -7.69 -9.90
C ARG A 231 -29.35 -6.38 -10.02
N GLN A 232 -28.67 -5.24 -10.01
CA GLN A 232 -29.29 -3.93 -10.07
C GLN A 232 -29.06 -3.29 -11.44
N ASP A 233 -30.11 -3.19 -12.25
CA ASP A 233 -30.02 -2.68 -13.64
C ASP A 233 -29.40 -1.29 -13.75
N ARG A 234 -29.52 -0.47 -12.69
CA ARG A 234 -28.89 0.87 -12.62
C ARG A 234 -27.37 0.85 -12.71
N PHE A 235 -26.73 -0.29 -12.43
CA PHE A 235 -25.28 -0.46 -12.39
C PHE A 235 -24.74 -1.37 -13.48
N ARG A 236 -25.49 -1.53 -14.58
CA ARG A 236 -25.12 -2.41 -15.70
C ARG A 236 -23.70 -2.17 -16.23
N ASP A 237 -23.26 -0.92 -16.27
CA ASP A 237 -21.91 -0.54 -16.75
C ASP A 237 -20.79 -1.09 -15.84
N LEU A 238 -21.10 -1.42 -14.58
CA LEU A 238 -20.16 -1.96 -13.61
C LEU A 238 -20.12 -3.49 -13.60
N TYR A 239 -21.02 -4.19 -14.30
CA TYR A 239 -21.15 -5.66 -14.20
C TYR A 239 -19.87 -6.38 -14.60
N ALA A 240 -19.29 -6.02 -15.75
CA ALA A 240 -18.04 -6.63 -16.21
C ALA A 240 -16.90 -6.39 -15.21
N HIS A 241 -16.87 -5.21 -14.59
CA HIS A 241 -15.86 -4.84 -13.60
C HIS A 241 -16.04 -5.60 -12.30
N ALA A 242 -17.27 -5.69 -11.79
CA ALA A 242 -17.62 -6.45 -10.59
C ALA A 242 -17.34 -7.96 -10.75
N LEU A 243 -17.77 -8.56 -11.85
CA LEU A 243 -17.56 -9.98 -12.13
C LEU A 243 -16.07 -10.32 -12.27
N ARG A 244 -15.29 -9.42 -12.87
CA ARG A 244 -13.83 -9.59 -12.95
C ARG A 244 -13.20 -9.56 -11.55
N THR A 245 -13.63 -8.65 -10.68
CA THR A 245 -13.16 -8.61 -9.29
C THR A 245 -13.54 -9.88 -8.54
N VAL A 246 -14.77 -10.38 -8.70
CA VAL A 246 -15.19 -11.67 -8.14
C VAL A 246 -14.28 -12.81 -8.62
N ALA A 247 -14.03 -12.89 -9.93
CA ALA A 247 -13.16 -13.93 -10.49
C ALA A 247 -11.74 -13.88 -9.90
N SER A 248 -11.20 -12.68 -9.64
CA SER A 248 -9.91 -12.52 -8.98
C SER A 248 -9.94 -12.90 -7.49
N ILE A 249 -11.05 -12.67 -6.78
CA ILE A 249 -11.20 -13.08 -5.37
C ILE A 249 -11.34 -14.60 -5.24
N CYS A 250 -12.00 -15.27 -6.19
CA CYS A 250 -12.21 -16.72 -6.18
C CYS A 250 -10.94 -17.54 -6.50
N CYS A 251 -9.75 -16.93 -6.46
CA CYS A 251 -8.47 -17.66 -6.48
C CYS A 251 -8.13 -18.34 -5.15
N VAL A 252 -8.90 -18.07 -4.09
CA VAL A 252 -8.78 -18.70 -2.77
C VAL A 252 -10.09 -19.41 -2.36
N GLU A 253 -9.97 -20.39 -1.47
CA GLU A 253 -11.09 -21.21 -1.02
C GLU A 253 -12.21 -20.38 -0.38
N GLU A 254 -11.89 -19.36 0.42
CA GLU A 254 -12.90 -18.51 1.06
C GLU A 254 -13.73 -17.73 0.03
N GLY A 255 -13.13 -17.36 -1.11
CA GLY A 255 -13.83 -16.70 -2.20
C GLY A 255 -14.82 -17.64 -2.89
N ILE A 256 -14.43 -18.90 -3.11
CA ILE A 256 -15.31 -19.93 -3.68
C ILE A 256 -16.45 -20.27 -2.71
N ASN A 257 -16.12 -20.50 -1.43
CA ASN A 257 -17.10 -20.79 -0.39
C ASN A 257 -18.11 -19.65 -0.18
N GLN A 258 -17.72 -18.40 -0.47
CA GLN A 258 -18.63 -17.27 -0.44
C GLN A 258 -19.49 -17.15 -1.70
N LEU A 259 -18.95 -17.53 -2.87
CA LEU A 259 -19.69 -17.57 -4.12
C LEU A 259 -20.85 -18.57 -4.07
N ASP A 260 -20.66 -19.70 -3.39
CA ASP A 260 -21.64 -20.78 -3.27
C ASP A 260 -22.77 -20.48 -2.26
N LYS A 261 -22.70 -19.36 -1.52
CA LYS A 261 -23.71 -18.93 -0.52
C LYS A 261 -24.75 -18.00 -1.11
#